data_AF-A0A1I1IES8-F1
#
_entry.id   AF-A0A1I1IES8-F1
#
_cell.length_a   1.000
_cell.length_b   1.000
_cell.length_c   1.000
_cell.angle_alpha   90.00
_cell.angle_beta   90.00
_cell.angle_gamma   90.00
#
_symmetry.space_group_name_H-M   'P 1'
#
loop_
_entity.id
_entity.type
_entity.pdbx_description
1 polymer ?
#
loop_
_entity_poly.entity_id
_entity_poly.type
_entity_poly.pdbx_seq_one_letter_code
_entity_poly.pdbx_strand_id
1 'polypeptide(L)' 'MCDVKKYGEIYKEIIKLNAQDTLQLVLESETEDEKDFYEMIGDYLLQKKQQEVLERNTN' A
#
# COMPACT_ATOMS: atom_id res chain seq x y z
N MET A 1 -19.76 15.64 -4.62
CA MET A 1 -18.46 15.95 -5.27
C MET A 1 -17.39 15.29 -4.42
N CYS A 2 -16.49 14.50 -5.03
CA CYS A 2 -15.45 13.78 -4.29
C CYS A 2 -14.40 14.76 -3.76
N ASP A 3 -13.97 14.58 -2.51
CA ASP A 3 -12.88 15.37 -1.92
C ASP A 3 -11.53 14.81 -2.35
N VAL A 4 -11.12 15.19 -3.56
CA VAL A 4 -9.88 14.73 -4.20
C VAL A 4 -8.65 15.02 -3.32
N LYS A 5 -8.66 16.10 -2.55
CA LYS A 5 -7.53 16.44 -1.66
C LYS A 5 -7.41 15.42 -0.54
N LYS A 6 -8.52 15.11 0.14
CA LYS A 6 -8.55 14.10 1.20
C LYS A 6 -8.00 12.75 0.74
N TYR A 7 -8.48 12.24 -0.40
CA TYR A 7 -8.03 10.94 -0.90
C TYR A 7 -6.58 10.98 -1.41
N GLY A 8 -6.13 12.12 -1.93
CA GLY A 8 -4.72 12.35 -2.27
C GLY A 8 -3.79 12.32 -1.06
N GLU A 9 -4.24 12.81 0.10
CA GLU A 9 -3.49 12.72 1.36
C GLU A 9 -3.46 11.30 1.90
N ILE A 10 -4.59 10.57 1.87
CA ILE A 10 -4.64 9.15 2.24
C ILE A 10 -3.66 8.33 1.40
N TYR A 11 -3.64 8.54 0.09
CA TYR A 11 -2.68 7.89 -0.80
C TYR A 11 -1.22 8.14 -0.35
N LYS A 12 -0.86 9.39 -0.03
CA LYS A 12 0.50 9.75 0.40
C LYS A 12 0.92 9.05 1.68
N GLU A 13 -0.01 8.78 2.60
CA GLU A 13 0.28 8.01 3.80
C GLU A 13 0.41 6.51 3.50
N ILE A 14 -0.50 5.96 2.69
CA ILE A 14 -0.47 4.53 2.30
C ILE A 14 0.86 4.17 1.60
N ILE A 15 1.37 5.00 0.69
CA ILE A 15 2.62 4.68 -0.03
C ILE A 15 3.87 4.63 0.85
N LYS A 16 3.81 5.16 2.07
CA LYS A 16 4.92 5.14 3.02
C LYS A 16 4.98 3.84 3.82
N LEU A 17 3.90 3.05 3.80
CA LEU A 17 3.82 1.80 4.55
C LEU A 17 4.92 0.84 4.11
N ASN A 18 5.52 0.18 5.09
CA ASN A 18 6.44 -0.93 4.87
C ASN A 18 5.70 -2.27 4.98
N ALA A 19 6.39 -3.38 4.69
CA ALA A 19 5.79 -4.71 4.69
C ALA A 19 5.24 -5.14 6.06
N GLN A 20 5.88 -4.69 7.15
CA GLN A 20 5.42 -4.96 8.51
C GLN A 20 4.15 -4.14 8.82
N ASP A 21 4.10 -2.88 8.42
CA ASP A 21 2.92 -2.04 8.64
C ASP A 21 1.70 -2.61 7.90
N THR A 22 1.88 -3.05 6.64
CA THR A 22 0.79 -3.66 5.86
C THR A 22 0.34 -4.99 6.45
N LEU A 23 1.27 -5.80 6.97
CA LEU A 23 0.92 -7.05 7.66
C LEU A 23 0.12 -6.78 8.93
N GLN A 24 0.48 -5.75 9.69
CA GLN A 24 -0.27 -5.37 10.89
C GLN A 24 -1.70 -4.94 10.55
N LEU A 25 -1.90 -4.14 9.50
CA LEU A 25 -3.23 -3.74 9.03
C LEU A 25 -4.11 -4.95 8.67
N VAL A 26 -3.54 -5.95 7.99
CA VAL A 26 -4.24 -7.20 7.65
C VAL A 26 -4.62 -7.98 8.91
N LEU A 27 -3.73 -8.07 9.90
CA LEU A 27 -3.98 -8.81 11.15
C LEU A 27 -4.99 -8.11 12.07
N GLU A 28 -5.02 -6.78 12.04
CA GLU A 28 -5.92 -5.95 12.85
C GLU A 28 -7.26 -5.63 12.15
N SER A 29 -7.45 -6.06 10.91
CA SER A 29 -8.71 -5.88 10.17
C SER A 29 -9.86 -6.60 10.86
N GLU A 30 -11.00 -5.92 11.00
CA GLU A 30 -12.17 -6.47 11.67
C GLU A 30 -13.00 -7.34 10.73
N THR A 31 -12.91 -7.08 9.42
CA THR A 31 -13.68 -7.76 8.38
C THR A 31 -12.79 -8.38 7.31
N GLU A 32 -13.34 -9.38 6.63
CA GLU A 32 -12.67 -10.02 5.48
C GLU A 32 -12.44 -9.02 4.33
N ASP A 33 -13.37 -8.09 4.10
CA ASP A 33 -13.23 -7.05 3.06
C ASP A 33 -12.09 -6.07 3.37
N GLU A 34 -11.95 -5.62 4.63
CA GLU A 34 -10.81 -4.80 5.07
C GLU A 34 -9.49 -5.55 4.92
N LYS A 35 -9.49 -6.83 5.29
CA LYS A 35 -8.33 -7.70 5.17
C LYS A 35 -7.87 -7.80 3.72
N ASP A 36 -8.78 -8.14 2.80
CA ASP A 36 -8.53 -8.27 1.37
C ASP A 36 -8.03 -6.93 0.78
N PHE A 37 -8.59 -5.81 1.23
CA PHE A 37 -8.15 -4.48 0.83
C PHE A 37 -6.69 -4.22 1.23
N TYR A 38 -6.31 -4.49 2.48
CA TYR A 38 -4.94 -4.25 2.94
C TYR A 38 -3.93 -5.26 2.38
N GLU A 39 -4.35 -6.49 2.09
CA GLU A 39 -3.53 -7.46 1.35
C GLU A 39 -3.21 -6.94 -0.07
N MET A 40 -4.23 -6.48 -0.80
CA MET A 40 -4.04 -5.88 -2.13
C MET A 40 -3.10 -4.67 -2.11
N ILE A 41 -3.23 -3.80 -1.10
CA ILE A 41 -2.32 -2.65 -0.92
C ILE A 41 -0.89 -3.11 -0.65
N GLY A 42 -0.70 -4.12 0.21
CA GLY A 42 0.62 -4.70 0.48
C GLY A 42 1.31 -5.22 -0.77
N ASP A 43 0.58 -5.99 -1.58
CA ASP A 43 1.08 -6.52 -2.85
C ASP A 43 1.45 -5.42 -3.84
N TYR A 44 0.61 -4.39 -3.97
CA TYR A 44 0.90 -3.23 -4.82
C TYR A 44 2.21 -2.53 -4.40
N LEU A 45 2.41 -2.29 -3.11
CA LEU A 45 3.62 -1.63 -2.61
C LEU A 45 4.87 -2.49 -2.82
N LEU A 46 4.75 -3.81 -2.66
CA LEU A 46 5.84 -4.74 -2.92
C LEU A 46 6.25 -4.72 -4.40
N GLN A 47 5.27 -4.82 -5.32
CA GLN A 47 5.52 -4.76 -6.76
C GLN A 47 6.19 -3.46 -7.17
N LYS A 48 5.72 -2.33 -6.63
CA LYS A 48 6.34 -1.01 -6.90
C LYS A 48 7.80 -0.97 -6.47
N LYS A 49 8.13 -1.46 -5.26
CA LYS A 49 9.53 -1.50 -4.79
C LYS A 49 10.40 -2.40 -5.66
N GLN A 50 9.87 -3.52 -6.15
CA GLN A 50 10.60 -4.41 -7.06
C GLN A 50 10.91 -3.70 -8.39
N GLN A 51 9.94 -2.98 -8.97
CA GLN A 51 10.15 -2.18 -10.18
C GLN A 51 11.25 -1.14 -9.99
N GLU A 52 11.22 -0.39 -8.88
CA GLU A 52 12.26 0.61 -8.57
C GLU A 52 13.66 -0.02 -8.44
N VAL A 53 13.77 -1.22 -7.88
CA VAL A 53 15.05 -1.95 -7.78
C VAL A 53 15.54 -2.41 -9.16
N LEU A 54 14.65 -2.90 -10.01
CA LEU A 54 15.00 -3.31 -11.38
C LEU A 54 15.46 -2.13 -12.23
N GLU A 55 14.79 -0.98 -12.15
CA GLU A 55 15.19 0.25 -12.83
C GLU A 55 16.58 0.75 -12.39
N ARG A 56 16.93 0.57 -11.12
CA ARG A 56 18.25 0.94 -10.58
C ARG A 56 19.36 -0.03 -11.00
N ASN A 57 19.06 -1.31 -11.20
CA ASN A 57 20.05 -2.33 -11.59
C ASN A 57 20.31 -2.37 -13.10
N THR A 58 19.53 -1.64 -13.90
CA THR A 58 19.64 -1.61 -15.38
C THR A 58 20.32 -0.32 -15.90
N ASN A 59 20.71 0.60 -15.00
CA ASN A 59 21.49 1.82 -15.28
C ASN A 59 22.89 1.73 -14.66
#